data_AF-D6V486-F1
#
_entry.id   AF-D6V486-F1
#
_cell.length_a   1.000
_cell.length_b   1.000
_cell.length_c   1.000
_cell.angle_alpha   90.00
_cell.angle_beta   90.00
_cell.angle_gamma   90.00
#
_symmetry.space_group_name_H-M   'P 1'
#
loop_
_entity.id
_entity.type
_entity.pdbx_description
1 polymer ?
#
loop_
_entity_poly.entity_id
_entity_poly.type
_entity_poly.pdbx_seq_one_letter_code
_entity_poly.pdbx_strand_id
1 'polypeptide(L)' 'MTTVSRVKDQSMLKQVKAGDKIRFTAERSSEGITLTKIEKSK' A
#
# COMPACT_ATOMS: atom_id res chain seq x y z
N MET A 1 10.96 -9.77 -6.75
CA MET A 1 11.64 -8.65 -6.05
C MET A 1 10.62 -8.03 -5.12
N THR A 2 10.89 -8.01 -3.81
CA THR A 2 9.94 -7.54 -2.78
C THR A 2 10.49 -6.25 -2.18
N THR A 3 9.69 -5.22 -2.10
CA THR A 3 10.04 -3.93 -1.48
C THR A 3 9.18 -3.68 -0.25
N VAL A 4 9.69 -2.87 0.68
CA VAL A 4 8.96 -2.46 1.89
C VAL A 4 8.66 -0.97 1.78
N SER A 5 7.38 -0.62 1.84
CA SER A 5 6.89 0.77 1.74
C SER A 5 6.00 1.10 2.92
N ARG A 6 6.01 2.35 3.38
CA ARG A 6 5.12 2.79 4.47
C ARG A 6 3.71 3.04 3.93
N VAL A 7 2.71 2.73 4.74
CA VAL A 7 1.33 3.15 4.46
C VAL A 7 1.06 4.47 5.17
N LYS A 8 0.36 5.38 4.49
CA LYS A 8 -0.09 6.63 5.11
C LYS A 8 -1.10 6.38 6.22
N ASP A 9 -1.97 5.39 6.02
CA ASP A 9 -3.03 5.03 6.95
C ASP A 9 -2.99 3.53 7.25
N GLN A 10 -2.84 3.19 8.52
CA GLN A 10 -2.76 1.80 8.97
C GLN A 10 -4.08 1.04 8.80
N SER A 11 -5.22 1.73 8.77
CA SER A 11 -6.53 1.11 8.54
C SER A 11 -6.63 0.45 7.17
N MET A 12 -5.87 0.94 6.19
CA MET A 12 -5.81 0.37 4.84
C MET A 12 -5.22 -1.04 4.81
N LEU A 13 -4.43 -1.44 5.83
CA LEU A 13 -3.92 -2.80 5.96
C LEU A 13 -4.97 -3.77 6.51
N LYS A 14 -6.03 -3.29 7.19
CA LYS A 14 -7.08 -4.16 7.73
C LYS A 14 -7.99 -4.75 6.66
N GLN A 15 -8.08 -4.08 5.51
CA GLN A 15 -8.92 -4.51 4.40
C GLN A 15 -8.24 -5.52 3.45
N VAL A 16 -6.95 -5.79 3.63
CA VAL A 16 -6.15 -6.66 2.76
C VAL A 16 -5.39 -7.68 3.59
N LYS A 17 -5.19 -8.89 3.04
CA LYS A 17 -4.37 -9.92 3.69
C LYS A 17 -3.22 -10.36 2.78
N ALA A 18 -2.23 -11.02 3.37
CA ALA A 18 -1.17 -11.65 2.60
C ALA A 18 -1.78 -12.62 1.56
N GLY A 19 -1.32 -12.51 0.31
CA GLY A 19 -1.86 -13.28 -0.82
C GLY A 19 -2.97 -12.56 -1.60
N ASP A 20 -3.53 -11.46 -1.09
CA ASP A 20 -4.47 -10.66 -1.89
C ASP A 20 -3.74 -9.90 -2.99
N LYS A 21 -4.25 -10.01 -4.22
CA LYS A 21 -3.83 -9.13 -5.31
C LYS A 21 -4.53 -7.79 -5.14
N ILE A 22 -3.74 -6.76 -4.91
CA ILE A 22 -4.25 -5.40 -4.68
C ILE A 22 -3.60 -4.44 -5.66
N ARG A 23 -4.34 -3.40 -6.03
CA ARG A 23 -3.79 -2.24 -6.71
C ARG A 23 -3.56 -1.17 -5.66
N PHE A 24 -2.41 -0.52 -5.70
CA PHE A 24 -2.11 0.54 -4.76
C PHE A 24 -1.50 1.74 -5.48
N THR A 25 -1.79 2.92 -4.95
CA THR A 25 -1.19 4.18 -5.39
C THR A 25 -0.20 4.59 -4.32
N ALA A 26 1.04 4.83 -4.74
CA ALA A 26 2.10 5.31 -3.89
C ALA A 26 2.56 6.68 -4.35
N GLU A 27 2.71 7.59 -3.40
CA GLU A 27 3.25 8.93 -3.63
C GLU A 27 4.66 9.00 -3.04
N ARG A 28 5.56 9.63 -3.79
CA ARG A 28 6.93 9.86 -3.35
C ARG A 28 6.97 11.16 -2.54
N SER A 29 7.17 11.01 -1.24
CA SER A 29 7.38 12.11 -0.30
C SER A 29 8.88 12.30 -0.03
N SER A 30 9.27 13.39 0.64
CA SER A 30 10.67 13.62 1.05
C SER A 30 11.25 12.48 1.91
N GLU A 31 10.40 11.72 2.61
CA GLU A 31 10.82 10.60 3.47
C GLU A 31 10.76 9.23 2.78
N GLY A 32 10.39 9.18 1.49
CA GLY A 32 10.32 7.95 0.70
C GLY A 32 8.96 7.68 0.06
N ILE A 33 8.72 6.43 -0.31
CA ILE A 33 7.52 5.96 -0.99
C ILE A 33 6.45 5.63 0.06
N THR A 34 5.34 6.38 0.03
CA THR A 34 4.22 6.20 0.95
C THR A 34 2.96 5.80 0.18
N LEU A 35 2.33 4.69 0.55
CA LEU A 35 1.07 4.26 -0.05
C LEU A 35 -0.07 5.15 0.45
N THR A 36 -0.78 5.77 -0.48
CA THR A 36 -1.90 6.68 -0.19
C THR A 36 -3.26 6.09 -0.55
N LYS A 37 -3.30 5.09 -1.44
CA LYS A 37 -4.53 4.31 -1.74
C LYS A 37 -4.22 2.83 -1.93
N ILE A 38 -5.14 1.98 -1.47
CA ILE A 38 -5.14 0.53 -1.66
C ILE A 38 -6.55 0.14 -2.09
N GLU A 39 -6.64 -0.54 -3.22
CA GLU A 39 -7.87 -1.05 -3.81
C GLU A 39 -7.72 -2.55 -4.04
N LYS A 40 -8.76 -3.32 -3.75
CA LYS A 40 -8.76 -4.75 -4.09
C LYS A 40 -8.78 -4.89 -5.60
N SER A 41 -7.81 -5.63 -6.15
CA SER A 41 -7.89 -6.02 -7.55
C SER A 41 -9.03 -7.01 -7.68
N LYS A 42 -9.82 -6.86 -8.76
CA LYS A 42 -10.77 -7.89 -9.18
C LYS A 42 -10.02 -9.12 -9.71
#